data_AF-A0A921BDR3-F1
#
_entry.id   AF-A0A921BDR3-F1
#
_cell.length_a   1.000
_cell.length_b   1.000
_cell.length_c   1.000
_cell.angle_alpha   90.00
_cell.angle_beta   90.00
_cell.angle_gamma   90.00
#
_symmetry.space_group_name_H-M   'P 1'
#
loop_
_entity.id
_entity.type
_entity.pdbx_description
1 polymer ?
#
loop_
_entity_poly.entity_id
_entity_poly.type
_entity_poly.pdbx_seq_one_letter_code
_entity_poly.pdbx_strand_id
1 'polypeptide(L)'
;MAARLADYKGDRAVLYASVVEFIHTATLVHDDIIDEAEVRRGRVAVHSRWGNDVTVLLGDYLYIKSMGMALTYDSIDIVRLLCDVTLRMIEGELYQLTKTGDVDISESEHFEIIRRKTAYLFGGAAEIGSMLGTTNDEQRTALRSRV
;
A
#
# COMPACT_ATOMS: atom_id res chain seq x y z
N MET A 1 4.82 -0.88 -14.79
CA MET A 1 3.97 -0.96 -16.00
C MET A 1 3.35 0.40 -16.33
N ALA A 2 2.60 1.02 -15.41
CA ALA A 2 1.96 2.32 -15.61
C ALA A 2 2.91 3.44 -16.10
N ALA A 3 4.11 3.55 -15.52
CA ALA A 3 5.10 4.53 -15.97
C ALA A 3 5.49 4.37 -17.45
N ARG A 4 5.66 3.12 -17.92
CA ARG A 4 5.97 2.86 -19.33
C ARG A 4 4.81 3.19 -20.25
N LEU A 5 3.57 2.97 -19.80
CA LEU A 5 2.36 3.37 -20.53
C LEU A 5 2.27 4.90 -20.65
N ALA A 6 2.78 5.63 -19.65
CA ALA A 6 2.90 7.08 -19.64
C ALA A 6 4.12 7.63 -20.41
N ASP A 7 4.77 6.81 -21.25
CA ASP A 7 6.01 7.09 -21.98
C ASP A 7 7.21 7.50 -21.11
N TYR A 8 7.21 7.12 -19.83
CA TYR A 8 8.35 7.35 -18.94
C TYR A 8 9.44 6.29 -19.11
N LYS A 9 10.69 6.75 -19.32
CA LYS A 9 11.88 5.91 -19.57
C LYS A 9 13.00 6.06 -18.54
N GLY A 10 12.78 6.84 -17.49
CA GLY A 10 13.79 7.07 -16.44
C GLY A 10 13.75 6.02 -15.32
N ASP A 11 14.74 6.10 -14.43
CA ASP A 11 14.93 5.11 -13.37
C ASP A 11 14.06 5.35 -12.14
N ARG A 12 13.40 6.52 -12.03
CA ARG A 12 12.55 6.86 -10.87
C ARG A 12 11.40 5.86 -10.69
N ALA A 13 10.93 5.25 -11.78
CA ALA A 13 9.88 4.24 -11.71
C ALA A 13 10.30 3.00 -10.91
N VAL A 14 11.59 2.63 -10.94
CA VAL A 14 12.13 1.52 -10.14
C VAL A 14 12.17 1.89 -8.67
N LEU A 15 12.62 3.12 -8.35
CA LEU A 15 12.60 3.63 -6.98
C LEU A 15 11.19 3.63 -6.41
N TYR A 16 10.22 4.23 -7.11
CA TYR A 16 8.86 4.34 -6.59
C TYR A 16 8.11 3.00 -6.57
N ALA A 17 8.41 2.07 -7.49
CA ALA A 17 7.93 0.69 -7.37
C ALA A 17 8.47 0.02 -6.09
N SER A 18 9.74 0.25 -5.76
CA SER A 18 10.34 -0.25 -4.52
C SER A 18 9.67 0.39 -3.30
N VAL A 19 9.40 1.70 -3.32
CA VAL A 19 8.67 2.40 -2.24
C VAL A 19 7.31 1.75 -1.98
N VAL A 20 6.52 1.53 -3.03
CA VAL A 20 5.21 0.86 -2.91
C VAL A 20 5.34 -0.54 -2.32
N GLU A 21 6.34 -1.32 -2.75
CA GLU A 21 6.57 -2.67 -2.22
C GLU A 21 7.02 -2.66 -0.75
N PHE A 22 7.79 -1.66 -0.31
CA PHE A 22 8.13 -1.48 1.09
C PHE A 22 6.89 -1.18 1.95
N ILE A 23 5.99 -0.32 1.46
CA ILE A 23 4.71 -0.04 2.13
C ILE A 23 3.88 -1.32 2.20
N HIS A 24 3.73 -2.03 1.09
CA HIS A 24 3.01 -3.31 1.06
C HIS A 24 3.61 -4.33 2.04
N THR A 25 4.93 -4.43 2.10
CA THR A 25 5.61 -5.35 3.02
C THR A 25 5.40 -4.94 4.48
N ALA A 26 5.42 -3.65 4.78
CA ALA A 26 5.10 -3.14 6.11
C ALA A 26 3.70 -3.56 6.55
N THR A 27 2.69 -3.44 5.67
CA THR A 27 1.32 -3.87 6.00
C THR A 27 1.23 -5.36 6.22
N LEU A 28 1.89 -6.19 5.40
CA LEU A 28 1.90 -7.65 5.60
C LEU A 28 2.52 -8.06 6.96
N VAL A 29 3.57 -7.35 7.39
CA VAL A 29 4.25 -7.61 8.66
C VAL A 29 3.35 -7.25 9.85
N HIS A 30 2.61 -6.15 9.76
CA HIS A 30 1.64 -5.76 10.78
C HIS A 30 0.39 -6.66 10.78
N ASP A 31 -0.15 -6.99 9.60
CA ASP A 31 -1.30 -7.89 9.44
C ASP A 31 -1.03 -9.26 10.06
N ASP A 32 0.18 -9.81 9.91
CA ASP A 32 0.54 -11.10 10.52
C ASP A 32 0.41 -11.10 12.05
N ILE A 33 0.56 -9.95 12.71
CA ILE A 33 0.34 -9.81 14.16
C ILE A 33 -1.15 -9.70 14.45
N ILE A 34 -1.85 -8.85 13.70
CA ILE A 34 -3.28 -8.57 13.90
C ILE A 34 -4.12 -9.84 13.70
N ASP A 35 -3.77 -10.63 12.68
CA ASP A 35 -4.45 -11.87 12.31
C ASP A 35 -3.94 -13.11 13.07
N GLU A 36 -2.95 -12.96 13.96
CA GLU A 36 -2.28 -14.07 14.67
C GLU A 36 -1.78 -15.19 13.72
N ALA A 37 -1.32 -14.83 12.53
CA ALA A 37 -1.00 -15.77 11.46
C ALA A 37 0.36 -16.46 11.65
N GLU A 38 0.41 -17.73 12.06
CA GLU A 38 1.68 -18.43 12.33
C GLU A 38 2.59 -18.65 11.10
N VAL A 39 2.03 -18.58 9.89
CA VAL A 39 2.71 -18.91 8.63
C VAL A 39 2.37 -17.90 7.54
N ARG A 40 3.40 -17.43 6.81
CA ARG A 40 3.26 -16.66 5.58
C ARG A 40 4.07 -17.29 4.44
N ARG A 41 3.40 -17.55 3.31
CA ARG A 41 4.01 -18.18 2.11
C ARG A 41 4.77 -19.48 2.43
N GLY A 42 4.22 -20.30 3.32
CA GLY A 42 4.80 -21.58 3.74
C GLY A 42 6.01 -21.48 4.67
N ARG A 43 6.32 -20.29 5.20
CA ARG A 43 7.38 -20.06 6.19
C ARG A 43 6.79 -19.49 7.46
N VAL A 44 7.46 -19.74 8.59
CA VAL A 44 7.10 -19.16 9.89
C VAL A 44 7.00 -17.64 9.75
N ALA A 45 5.89 -17.06 10.21
CA ALA A 45 5.68 -15.62 10.20
C ALA A 45 6.69 -14.91 11.10
N VAL A 46 6.91 -13.62 10.85
CA VAL A 46 7.92 -12.82 11.56
C VAL A 46 7.62 -12.80 13.07
N HIS A 47 6.36 -12.57 13.44
CA HIS A 47 5.95 -12.50 14.84
C HIS A 47 6.13 -13.82 15.59
N SER A 48 5.84 -14.95 14.94
CA SER A 48 6.01 -16.27 15.55
C SER A 48 7.47 -16.63 15.77
N ARG A 49 8.40 -16.03 15.00
CA ARG A 49 9.85 -16.26 15.14
C ARG A 49 10.53 -15.30 16.10
N TRP A 50 10.13 -14.03 16.12
CA TRP A 50 10.86 -12.96 16.81
C TRP A 50 10.01 -12.16 17.81
N GLY A 51 8.74 -12.51 17.98
CA GLY A 51 7.81 -11.83 18.88
C GLY A 51 7.15 -10.59 18.26
N ASN A 52 6.07 -10.15 18.90
CA ASN A 52 5.25 -9.04 18.41
C ASN A 52 6.02 -7.72 18.43
N ASP A 53 6.78 -7.43 19.50
CA ASP A 53 7.51 -6.16 19.66
C ASP A 53 8.49 -5.91 18.49
N VAL A 54 9.27 -6.92 18.12
CA VAL A 54 10.22 -6.83 16.99
C VAL A 54 9.48 -6.65 15.67
N THR A 55 8.33 -7.31 15.52
CA THR A 55 7.56 -7.31 14.27
C THR A 55 6.90 -5.95 14.04
N VAL A 56 6.34 -5.32 15.09
CA VAL A 56 5.81 -3.96 15.02
C VAL A 56 6.90 -2.98 14.58
N LEU A 57 8.06 -3.01 15.26
CA LEU A 57 9.18 -2.12 14.94
C LEU A 57 9.75 -2.35 13.54
N LEU A 58 9.72 -3.59 13.04
CA LEU A 58 10.11 -3.90 11.67
C LEU A 58 9.15 -3.27 10.66
N GLY A 59 7.84 -3.37 10.88
CA GLY A 59 6.85 -2.71 10.03
C GLY A 59 7.03 -1.19 10.02
N ASP A 60 7.22 -0.58 11.20
CA ASP A 60 7.48 0.86 11.33
C ASP A 60 8.75 1.29 10.59
N TYR A 61 9.81 0.49 10.72
CA TYR A 61 11.07 0.70 10.00
C TYR A 61 10.88 0.66 8.48
N LEU A 62 10.18 -0.36 7.96
CA LEU A 62 9.92 -0.49 6.53
C LEU A 62 9.10 0.70 6.01
N TYR A 63 8.08 1.11 6.76
CA TYR A 63 7.26 2.25 6.41
C TYR A 63 8.06 3.56 6.37
N ILE A 64 8.79 3.92 7.43
CA ILE A 64 9.54 5.18 7.45
C ILE A 64 10.70 5.17 6.45
N LYS A 65 11.31 4.00 6.20
CA LYS A 65 12.33 3.84 5.16
C LYS A 65 11.74 4.09 3.77
N SER A 66 10.54 3.61 3.50
CA SER A 66 9.83 3.85 2.23
C SER A 66 9.58 5.34 1.99
N MET A 67 9.15 6.08 3.02
CA MET A 67 8.90 7.52 2.92
C MET A 67 10.20 8.31 2.71
N GLY A 68 11.28 7.92 3.40
CA GLY A 68 12.61 8.47 3.15
C GLY A 68 13.10 8.20 1.72
N MET A 69 12.84 7.01 1.17
CA MET A 69 13.15 6.69 -0.23
C MET A 69 12.32 7.54 -1.20
N ALA A 70 11.02 7.73 -0.94
CA ALA A 70 10.13 8.52 -1.79
C ALA A 70 10.57 9.99 -1.92
N LEU A 71 11.21 10.53 -0.88
CA LEU A 71 11.75 11.89 -0.82
C LEU A 71 13.06 12.08 -1.62
N THR A 72 13.70 11.03 -2.13
CA THR A 72 14.99 11.13 -2.84
C THR A 72 14.99 12.10 -4.03
N TYR A 73 13.82 12.32 -4.65
CA TYR A 73 13.66 13.25 -5.78
C TYR A 73 12.78 14.47 -5.44
N ASP A 74 12.55 14.74 -4.15
CA ASP A 74 11.80 15.88 -3.63
C ASP A 74 10.40 16.08 -4.26
N SER A 75 9.78 15.00 -4.74
CA SER A 75 8.42 15.04 -5.29
C SER A 75 7.40 14.99 -4.15
N ILE A 76 7.10 16.15 -3.59
CA ILE A 76 6.13 16.29 -2.49
C ILE A 76 4.76 15.74 -2.89
N ASP A 77 4.36 15.87 -4.15
CA ASP A 77 3.05 15.36 -4.62
C ASP A 77 2.97 13.83 -4.58
N ILE A 78 4.07 13.12 -4.91
CA ILE A 78 4.11 11.66 -4.78
C ILE A 78 4.06 11.26 -3.31
N VAL A 79 4.78 11.98 -2.44
CA VAL A 79 4.75 11.71 -0.99
C VAL A 79 3.34 11.95 -0.41
N ARG A 80 2.66 13.03 -0.80
CA ARG A 80 1.26 13.29 -0.42
C ARG A 80 0.34 12.15 -0.84
N LEU A 81 0.46 11.69 -2.09
CA LEU A 81 -0.32 10.56 -2.59
C LEU A 81 -0.05 9.28 -1.78
N LEU A 82 1.21 8.98 -1.47
CA LEU A 82 1.57 7.81 -0.65
C LEU A 82 1.00 7.90 0.77
N CYS A 83 1.05 9.08 1.40
CA CYS A 83 0.43 9.31 2.70
C CYS A 83 -1.09 9.11 2.65
N ASP A 84 -1.76 9.68 1.66
CA ASP A 84 -3.22 9.52 1.47
C ASP A 84 -3.59 8.05 1.27
N VAL A 85 -2.88 7.33 0.39
CA VAL A 85 -3.08 5.91 0.14
C VAL A 85 -2.90 5.09 1.42
N THR A 86 -1.81 5.32 2.15
CA THR A 86 -1.54 4.60 3.40
C THR A 86 -2.62 4.88 4.44
N LEU A 87 -3.08 6.13 4.58
CA LEU A 87 -4.15 6.48 5.49
C LEU A 87 -5.44 5.73 5.14
N ARG A 88 -5.80 5.65 3.85
CA ARG A 88 -6.98 4.88 3.41
C ARG A 88 -6.86 3.40 3.71
N MET A 89 -5.67 2.82 3.56
CA MET A 89 -5.43 1.42 3.92
C MET A 89 -5.64 1.20 5.43
N ILE A 90 -5.08 2.07 6.28
CA ILE A 90 -5.28 2.02 7.74
C ILE A 90 -6.76 2.15 8.10
N GLU A 91 -7.47 3.10 7.49
CA GLU A 91 -8.92 3.24 7.69
C GLU A 91 -9.69 1.98 7.26
N GLY A 92 -9.25 1.30 6.19
CA GLY A 92 -9.80 0.04 5.73
C GLY A 92 -9.59 -1.10 6.73
N GLU A 93 -8.39 -1.19 7.30
CA GLU A 93 -8.05 -2.18 8.33
C GLU A 93 -8.89 -1.98 9.59
N LEU A 94 -8.94 -0.74 10.08
CA LEU A 94 -9.77 -0.37 11.23
C LEU A 94 -11.24 -0.70 10.99
N TYR A 95 -11.74 -0.45 9.78
CA TYR A 95 -13.12 -0.79 9.44
C TYR A 95 -13.37 -2.30 9.38
N GLN A 96 -12.42 -3.08 8.85
CA GLN A 96 -12.47 -4.53 8.89
C GLN A 96 -12.58 -5.06 10.34
N LEU A 97 -11.80 -4.48 11.26
CA LEU A 97 -11.82 -4.87 12.67
C LEU A 97 -13.19 -4.65 13.32
N THR A 98 -13.90 -3.56 13.00
CA THR A 98 -15.26 -3.33 13.55
C THR A 98 -16.32 -4.26 12.99
N LYS A 99 -16.03 -4.93 11.87
CA LYS A 99 -16.91 -5.89 11.19
C LYS A 99 -16.50 -7.35 11.37
N THR A 100 -15.42 -7.60 12.08
CA THR A 100 -14.93 -8.96 12.29
C THR A 100 -15.93 -9.76 13.14
N GLY A 101 -16.45 -10.85 12.58
CA GLY A 101 -17.48 -11.69 13.21
C GLY A 101 -18.93 -11.20 13.02
N ASP A 102 -19.15 -10.10 12.29
CA ASP A 102 -20.48 -9.61 11.93
C ASP A 102 -21.05 -10.40 10.74
N VAL A 103 -22.08 -11.21 10.98
CA VAL A 103 -22.75 -12.00 9.94
C VAL A 103 -23.72 -11.19 9.09
N ASP A 104 -24.08 -9.99 9.56
CA ASP A 104 -25.02 -9.08 8.90
C ASP A 104 -24.30 -8.01 8.06
N ILE A 105 -22.97 -8.15 7.88
CA ILE A 105 -22.18 -7.27 7.01
C ILE A 105 -22.80 -7.23 5.60
N SER A 106 -23.11 -6.03 5.12
CA SER A 106 -23.63 -5.86 3.77
C SER A 106 -22.53 -5.95 2.73
N GLU A 107 -22.90 -6.32 1.51
CA GLU A 107 -21.99 -6.39 0.37
C GLU A 107 -21.27 -5.05 0.12
N SER A 108 -21.98 -3.92 0.27
CA SER A 108 -21.38 -2.58 0.13
C SER A 108 -20.30 -2.29 1.17
N GLU A 109 -20.48 -2.75 2.41
CA GLU A 109 -19.50 -2.57 3.47
C GLU A 109 -18.27 -3.44 3.23
N HIS A 110 -18.48 -4.69 2.78
CA HIS A 110 -17.39 -5.57 2.38
C HIS A 110 -16.58 -4.97 1.21
N PHE A 111 -17.25 -4.47 0.18
CA PHE A 111 -16.56 -3.80 -0.94
C PHE A 111 -15.78 -2.57 -0.49
N GLU A 112 -16.29 -1.81 0.47
CA GLU A 112 -15.57 -0.65 0.99
C GLU A 112 -14.29 -1.05 1.73
N ILE A 113 -14.33 -2.13 2.52
CA ILE A 113 -13.16 -2.68 3.21
C ILE A 113 -12.10 -3.10 2.19
N ILE A 114 -12.44 -3.95 1.22
CA ILE A 114 -11.44 -4.46 0.25
C ILE A 114 -10.92 -3.34 -0.66
N ARG A 115 -11.76 -2.35 -1.00
CA ARG A 115 -11.35 -1.18 -1.76
C ARG A 115 -10.25 -0.46 -1.02
N ARG A 116 -10.47 -0.10 0.24
CA ARG A 116 -9.52 0.62 1.11
C ARG A 116 -8.25 -0.19 1.40
N LYS A 117 -8.39 -1.41 1.90
CA LYS A 117 -7.27 -2.27 2.33
C LYS A 117 -6.38 -2.70 1.16
N THR A 118 -6.94 -2.87 -0.03
CA THR A 118 -6.23 -3.43 -1.19
C THR A 118 -6.19 -2.48 -2.39
N ALA A 119 -7.33 -2.11 -2.96
CA ALA A 119 -7.38 -1.44 -4.26
C ALA A 119 -6.69 -0.06 -4.27
N TYR A 120 -6.79 0.72 -3.18
CA TYR A 120 -6.16 2.04 -3.08
C TYR A 120 -4.65 2.00 -3.28
N LEU A 121 -3.95 0.95 -2.82
CA LEU A 121 -2.51 0.82 -3.01
C LEU A 121 -2.15 0.64 -4.49
N PHE A 122 -2.91 -0.19 -5.20
CA PHE A 122 -2.70 -0.40 -6.64
C PHE A 122 -3.06 0.84 -7.46
N GLY A 123 -4.18 1.50 -7.13
CA GLY A 123 -4.57 2.77 -7.75
C GLY A 123 -3.51 3.85 -7.54
N GLY A 124 -2.97 3.94 -6.31
CA GLY A 124 -1.84 4.82 -5.97
C GLY A 124 -0.58 4.49 -6.78
N ALA A 125 -0.21 3.22 -6.89
CA ALA A 125 0.95 2.79 -7.67
C ALA A 125 0.81 3.12 -9.17
N ALA A 126 -0.39 2.96 -9.72
CA ALA A 126 -0.69 3.32 -11.10
C ALA A 126 -0.64 4.85 -11.31
N GLU A 127 -1.20 5.61 -10.38
CA GLU A 127 -1.16 7.08 -10.39
C GLU A 127 0.27 7.61 -10.30
N ILE A 128 1.12 7.05 -9.42
CA ILE A 128 2.55 7.40 -9.37
C ILE A 128 3.23 7.15 -10.72
N GLY A 129 2.93 6.01 -11.37
CA GLY A 129 3.43 5.74 -12.71
C GLY A 129 3.05 6.82 -13.73
N SER A 130 1.80 7.29 -13.68
CA SER A 130 1.31 8.37 -14.54
C SER A 130 1.99 9.72 -14.24
N MET A 131 2.24 10.01 -12.96
CA MET A 131 2.91 11.25 -12.50
C MET A 131 4.35 11.39 -13.02
N LEU A 132 5.01 10.28 -13.33
CA LEU A 132 6.38 10.30 -13.86
C LEU A 132 6.43 10.61 -15.36
N GLY A 133 5.38 10.29 -16.10
CA GLY A 133 5.32 10.41 -17.56
C GLY A 133 4.53 11.62 -18.05
N THR A 134 4.05 11.56 -19.29
CA THR A 134 3.37 12.69 -19.97
C THR A 134 1.85 12.50 -20.08
N THR A 135 1.22 11.84 -19.12
CA THR A 135 -0.24 11.61 -19.16
C THR A 135 -1.03 12.87 -18.84
N ASN A 136 -2.17 13.05 -19.51
CA ASN A 136 -3.16 14.07 -19.14
C ASN A 136 -4.01 13.65 -17.93
N ASP A 137 -4.82 14.57 -17.40
CA ASP A 137 -5.64 14.33 -16.20
C ASP A 137 -6.67 13.20 -16.38
N GLU A 138 -7.20 13.03 -17.59
CA GLU A 138 -8.14 11.96 -17.92
C GLU A 138 -7.45 10.58 -17.85
N GLN A 139 -6.26 10.46 -18.43
CA GLN A 139 -5.45 9.24 -18.38
C GLN A 139 -4.99 8.91 -16.96
N ARG A 140 -4.58 9.93 -16.19
CA ARG A 140 -4.24 9.78 -14.77
C ARG A 140 -5.44 9.25 -13.97
N THR A 141 -6.62 9.84 -14.15
CA THR A 141 -7.84 9.42 -13.47
C THR A 141 -8.25 8.00 -13.87
N ALA A 142 -8.13 7.65 -15.15
CA ALA A 142 -8.42 6.31 -15.63
C ALA A 142 -7.47 5.24 -15.06
N LEU A 143 -6.20 5.58 -14.87
CA LEU A 143 -5.22 4.68 -14.24
C LEU A 143 -5.48 4.47 -12.75
N ARG A 144 -5.97 5.50 -12.05
CA ARG A 144 -6.29 5.44 -10.62
C ARG A 144 -7.60 4.71 -10.33
N SER A 145 -8.65 5.00 -11.10
CA SER A 145 -10.05 4.62 -10.76
C SER A 145 -10.49 3.24 -11.25
N ARG A 146 -9.67 2.56 -12.07
CA ARG A 146 -9.98 1.24 -12.65
C ARG A 146 -9.38 0.07 -11.86
N VAL A 147 -8.99 0.31 -10.60
CA VAL A 147 -8.42 -0.70 -9.72
C VAL A 147 -9.30 -0.96 -8.52
#